data_AF-A0A9W6T7C5-F1
#
_entry.id   AF-A0A9W6T7C5-F1
#
_cell.length_a   1.000
_cell.length_b   1.000
_cell.length_c   1.000
_cell.angle_alpha   90.00
_cell.angle_beta   90.00
_cell.angle_gamma   90.00
#
_symmetry.space_group_name_H-M   'P 1'
#
loop_
_entity.id
_entity.type
_entity.pdbx_description
1 polymer ?
#
loop_
_entity_poly.entity_id
_entity_poly.type
_entity_poly.pdbx_seq_one_letter_code
_entity_poly.pdbx_strand_id
1 'polypeptide(L)'
;MCIELLNNIEKLGNTDFAIGFYRNYYFPIISDVFYVLTDSDHKSGFILQSSLLSKLIELVETNKINQPIYPLNNAPEGTSNSIYVKQFLGNMLINAFPHLNQDQISSFLNALTSSYKSNVKFKGILRDFFVQVKEYGGDPTDYLFAEDRESELIEKHKQEKQKALLVGGLVKPSEMED
;
A
#
# COMPACT_ATOMS: atom_id res chain seq x y z
N MET A 1 -2.04 -6.51 11.94
CA MET A 1 -3.43 -6.26 12.38
C MET A 1 -4.39 -5.96 11.22
N CYS A 2 -4.34 -4.81 10.53
CA CYS A 2 -5.34 -4.50 9.49
C CYS A 2 -5.28 -5.40 8.24
N ILE A 3 -4.08 -5.75 7.76
CA ILE A 3 -3.94 -6.70 6.62
C ILE A 3 -4.49 -8.08 6.98
N GLU A 4 -4.23 -8.56 8.20
CA GLU A 4 -4.73 -9.86 8.67
C GLU A 4 -6.26 -9.86 8.77
N LEU A 5 -6.86 -8.76 9.22
CA LEU A 5 -8.30 -8.56 9.20
C LEU A 5 -8.85 -8.71 7.77
N LEU A 6 -8.30 -7.99 6.79
CA LEU A 6 -8.72 -8.11 5.39
C LEU A 6 -8.58 -9.52 4.86
N ASN A 7 -7.46 -10.20 5.14
CA ASN A 7 -7.24 -11.58 4.73
C ASN A 7 -8.27 -12.53 5.36
N ASN A 8 -8.68 -12.28 6.61
CA ASN A 8 -9.71 -13.07 7.28
C ASN A 8 -11.09 -12.82 6.69
N ILE A 9 -11.44 -11.57 6.35
CA ILE A 9 -12.70 -11.26 5.67
C ILE A 9 -12.72 -11.86 4.26
N GLU A 10 -11.61 -11.81 3.50
CA GLU A 10 -11.52 -12.43 2.18
C GLU A 10 -11.79 -13.94 2.23
N LYS A 11 -11.30 -14.65 3.25
CA LYS A 11 -11.55 -16.09 3.44
C LYS A 11 -13.03 -16.43 3.61
N LEU A 12 -13.86 -15.47 4.06
CA LEU A 12 -15.31 -15.64 4.16
C LEU A 12 -16.02 -15.50 2.82
N GLY A 13 -15.30 -15.21 1.73
CA GLY A 13 -15.85 -15.05 0.38
C GLY A 13 -16.82 -13.87 0.28
N ASN A 14 -17.94 -14.08 -0.40
CA ASN A 14 -18.97 -13.07 -0.63
C ASN A 14 -20.23 -13.33 0.23
N THR A 15 -20.03 -13.73 1.48
CA THR A 15 -21.12 -13.83 2.48
C THR A 15 -21.69 -12.45 2.79
N ASP A 16 -22.94 -12.39 3.26
CA ASP A 16 -23.59 -11.12 3.63
C ASP A 16 -22.78 -10.35 4.68
N PHE A 17 -22.13 -11.07 5.60
CA PHE A 17 -21.22 -10.47 6.58
C PHE A 17 -20.00 -9.82 5.91
N ALA A 18 -19.31 -10.51 5.00
CA ALA A 18 -18.14 -9.98 4.31
C ALA A 18 -18.51 -8.76 3.44
N ILE A 19 -19.60 -8.83 2.69
CA ILE A 19 -20.10 -7.71 1.90
C ILE A 19 -20.52 -6.54 2.80
N GLY A 20 -21.19 -6.82 3.91
CA GLY A 20 -21.52 -5.82 4.92
C GLY A 20 -20.27 -5.15 5.50
N PHE A 21 -19.21 -5.91 5.77
CA PHE A 21 -17.92 -5.36 6.18
C PHE A 21 -17.35 -4.41 5.11
N TYR A 22 -17.25 -4.83 3.85
CA TYR A 22 -16.66 -3.98 2.82
C TYR A 22 -17.48 -2.71 2.57
N ARG A 23 -18.82 -2.78 2.61
CA ARG A 23 -19.70 -1.60 2.49
C ARG A 23 -19.46 -0.56 3.59
N ASN A 24 -19.18 -1.01 4.81
CA ASN A 24 -19.01 -0.11 5.95
C ASN A 24 -17.56 0.36 6.15
N TYR A 25 -16.57 -0.47 5.79
CA TYR A 25 -15.18 -0.24 6.19
C TYR A 25 -14.19 -0.12 5.03
N TYR A 26 -14.51 -0.52 3.80
CA TYR A 26 -13.54 -0.43 2.69
C TYR A 26 -13.08 1.01 2.43
N PHE A 27 -14.03 1.94 2.25
CA PHE A 27 -13.72 3.34 1.95
C PHE A 27 -13.11 4.10 3.14
N PRO A 28 -13.56 3.89 4.41
CA PRO A 28 -12.83 4.42 5.56
C PRO A 28 -11.38 3.92 5.62
N ILE A 29 -11.15 2.61 5.52
CA ILE A 29 -9.79 2.04 5.59
C ILE A 29 -8.91 2.62 4.47
N ILE A 30 -9.38 2.65 3.22
CA ILE A 30 -8.54 3.13 2.11
C ILE A 30 -8.22 4.63 2.24
N SER A 31 -9.16 5.41 2.77
CA SER A 31 -8.96 6.86 3.00
C SER A 31 -7.95 7.11 4.11
N ASP A 32 -8.07 6.40 5.24
CA ASP A 32 -7.14 6.50 6.36
C ASP A 32 -5.72 6.11 5.95
N VAL A 33 -5.58 5.07 5.12
CA VAL A 33 -4.27 4.66 4.58
C VAL A 33 -3.64 5.76 3.72
N PHE A 34 -4.41 6.38 2.83
CA PHE A 34 -3.91 7.51 2.04
C PHE A 34 -3.61 8.74 2.89
N TYR A 35 -4.43 9.03 3.91
CA TYR A 35 -4.17 10.12 4.85
C TYR A 35 -2.83 9.92 5.58
N VAL A 36 -2.59 8.73 6.13
CA VAL A 36 -1.33 8.40 6.82
C VAL A 36 -0.14 8.44 5.85
N LEU A 37 -0.29 7.96 4.62
CA LEU A 37 0.79 7.99 3.62
C LEU A 37 1.15 9.42 3.18
N THR A 38 0.20 10.35 3.28
CA THR A 38 0.39 11.76 2.88
C THR A 38 0.86 12.65 4.03
N ASP A 39 0.61 12.25 5.27
CA ASP A 39 1.11 12.90 6.48
C ASP A 39 2.65 12.86 6.58
N SER A 40 3.28 14.01 6.81
CA SER A 40 4.74 14.16 7.00
C SER A 40 5.23 13.68 8.36
N ASP A 41 4.34 13.61 9.36
CA ASP A 41 4.70 13.21 10.72
C ASP A 41 4.66 11.69 10.92
N HIS A 42 4.00 10.96 10.01
CA HIS A 42 3.99 9.49 9.99
C HIS A 42 5.15 8.91 9.18
N LYS A 43 6.35 9.00 9.75
CA LYS A 43 7.61 8.59 9.11
C LYS A 43 7.83 7.06 9.07
N SER A 44 7.07 6.30 9.84
CA SER A 44 7.18 4.84 9.95
C SER A 44 5.93 4.13 9.41
N GLY A 45 6.15 2.99 8.76
CA GLY A 45 5.07 2.12 8.30
C GLY A 45 4.67 2.31 6.83
N PHE A 46 5.45 3.05 6.02
CA PHE A 46 5.24 3.16 4.58
C PHE A 46 5.11 1.77 3.93
N ILE A 47 5.94 0.80 4.32
CA ILE A 47 5.88 -0.57 3.78
C ILE A 47 4.54 -1.24 4.13
N LEU A 48 4.11 -1.13 5.38
CA LEU A 48 2.86 -1.74 5.87
C LEU A 48 1.64 -1.08 5.21
N GLN A 49 1.62 0.26 5.15
CA GLN A 49 0.52 1.02 4.53
C GLN A 49 0.44 0.76 3.02
N SER A 50 1.59 0.72 2.33
CA SER A 50 1.64 0.36 0.90
C SER A 50 1.11 -1.05 0.67
N SER A 51 1.44 -2.00 1.55
CA SER A 51 0.96 -3.38 1.44
C SER A 51 -0.54 -3.49 1.71
N LEU A 52 -1.07 -2.73 2.67
CA LEU A 52 -2.50 -2.66 2.96
C LEU A 52 -3.28 -2.05 1.80
N LEU A 53 -2.78 -0.96 1.22
CA LEU A 53 -3.39 -0.34 0.04
C LEU A 53 -3.37 -1.26 -1.18
N SER A 54 -2.24 -1.92 -1.44
CA SER A 54 -2.10 -2.91 -2.51
C SER A 54 -3.11 -4.05 -2.33
N LYS A 55 -3.36 -4.50 -1.09
CA LYS A 55 -4.35 -5.54 -0.80
C LYS A 55 -5.78 -5.09 -1.10
N LEU A 56 -6.16 -3.88 -0.71
CA LEU A 56 -7.48 -3.32 -0.99
C LEU A 56 -7.74 -3.21 -2.50
N ILE A 57 -6.73 -2.76 -3.26
CA ILE A 57 -6.78 -2.68 -4.72
C ILE A 57 -6.88 -4.06 -5.34
N GLU A 58 -6.07 -5.03 -4.88
CA GLU A 58 -6.13 -6.42 -5.36
C GLU A 58 -7.56 -6.98 -5.26
N LEU A 59 -8.24 -6.77 -4.13
CA LEU A 59 -9.57 -7.31 -3.88
C LEU A 59 -10.61 -6.86 -4.93
N VAL A 60 -10.50 -5.61 -5.42
CA VAL A 60 -11.42 -5.07 -6.43
C VAL A 60 -10.96 -5.35 -7.85
N GLU A 61 -9.66 -5.31 -8.13
CA GLU A 61 -9.10 -5.59 -9.47
C GLU A 61 -9.22 -7.07 -9.85
N THR A 62 -9.19 -7.98 -8.87
CA THR A 62 -9.37 -9.42 -9.09
C THR A 62 -10.80 -9.90 -8.89
N ASN A 63 -11.75 -8.96 -8.70
CA ASN A 63 -13.17 -9.24 -8.49
C ASN A 63 -13.45 -10.22 -7.33
N LYS A 64 -12.64 -10.18 -6.28
CA LYS A 64 -12.87 -10.94 -5.03
C LYS A 64 -14.11 -10.46 -4.31
N ILE A 65 -14.36 -9.16 -4.40
CA ILE A 65 -15.58 -8.48 -3.95
C ILE A 65 -16.49 -8.32 -5.17
N ASN A 66 -17.39 -9.27 -5.38
CA ASN A 66 -18.20 -9.34 -6.61
C ASN A 66 -19.55 -8.62 -6.52
N GLN A 67 -19.89 -8.09 -5.34
CA GLN A 67 -21.09 -7.27 -5.14
C GLN A 67 -20.71 -5.79 -4.98
N PRO A 68 -21.57 -4.85 -5.39
CA PRO A 68 -21.34 -3.42 -5.14
C PRO A 68 -21.16 -3.12 -3.65
N ILE A 69 -20.05 -2.48 -3.33
CA ILE A 69 -19.72 -2.01 -1.96
C ILE A 69 -20.01 -0.52 -1.75
N TYR A 70 -20.49 0.15 -2.79
CA TYR A 70 -20.88 1.54 -2.78
C TYR A 70 -22.41 1.67 -2.88
N PRO A 71 -22.99 2.83 -2.49
CA PRO A 71 -24.42 3.07 -2.66
C PRO A 71 -24.82 3.05 -4.14
N LEU A 72 -25.81 2.24 -4.52
CA LEU A 72 -26.18 2.01 -5.93
C LEU A 72 -26.64 3.27 -6.68
N ASN A 73 -27.07 4.30 -5.96
CA ASN A 73 -27.46 5.59 -6.50
C ASN A 73 -26.27 6.54 -6.77
N ASN A 74 -25.06 6.17 -6.36
CA ASN A 74 -23.87 7.01 -6.51
C ASN A 74 -23.09 6.75 -7.82
N ALA A 75 -23.49 5.75 -8.61
CA ALA A 75 -22.87 5.44 -9.90
C ALA A 75 -23.88 4.81 -10.87
N PRO A 76 -23.62 4.87 -12.19
CA PRO A 76 -24.44 4.17 -13.19
C PRO A 76 -24.54 2.67 -12.90
N GLU A 77 -25.68 2.07 -13.28
CA GLU A 77 -25.89 0.63 -13.16
C GLU A 77 -24.79 -0.15 -13.90
N GLY A 78 -24.29 -1.22 -13.27
CA GLY A 78 -23.21 -2.04 -13.82
C GLY A 78 -21.80 -1.50 -13.59
N THR A 79 -21.62 -0.37 -12.89
CA THR A 79 -20.28 0.12 -12.51
C THR A 79 -19.54 -0.92 -11.67
N SER A 80 -18.30 -1.26 -12.03
CA SER A 80 -17.52 -2.22 -11.23
C SER A 80 -16.95 -1.55 -9.97
N ASN A 81 -16.66 -2.36 -8.94
CA ASN A 81 -15.99 -1.87 -7.73
C ASN A 81 -14.63 -1.21 -8.06
N SER A 82 -13.87 -1.76 -9.01
CA SER A 82 -12.60 -1.17 -9.47
C SER A 82 -12.81 0.24 -10.03
N ILE A 83 -13.80 0.44 -10.92
CA ILE A 83 -14.09 1.76 -11.50
C ILE A 83 -14.50 2.75 -10.39
N TYR A 84 -15.41 2.34 -9.51
CA TYR A 84 -15.87 3.22 -8.43
C TYR A 84 -14.74 3.60 -7.47
N VAL A 85 -13.86 2.66 -7.10
CA VAL A 85 -12.72 2.93 -6.23
C VAL A 85 -11.74 3.90 -6.90
N LYS A 86 -11.45 3.77 -8.20
CA LYS A 86 -10.61 4.74 -8.92
C LYS A 86 -11.25 6.14 -8.93
N GLN A 87 -12.55 6.24 -9.16
CA GLN A 87 -13.27 7.52 -9.11
C GLN A 87 -13.23 8.14 -7.69
N PHE A 88 -13.48 7.33 -6.68
CA PHE A 88 -13.41 7.74 -5.28
C PHE A 88 -12.02 8.28 -4.91
N LEU A 89 -10.97 7.53 -5.22
CA LEU A 89 -9.58 7.94 -4.97
C LEU A 89 -9.20 9.18 -5.77
N GLY A 90 -9.64 9.29 -7.03
CA GLY A 90 -9.40 10.47 -7.86
C GLY A 90 -9.97 11.74 -7.24
N ASN A 91 -11.23 11.67 -6.77
CA ASN A 91 -11.88 12.77 -6.08
C ASN A 91 -11.21 13.12 -4.75
N MET A 92 -10.75 12.11 -4.00
CA MET A 92 -10.02 12.35 -2.76
C MET A 92 -8.68 13.06 -3.03
N LEU A 93 -7.92 12.60 -4.02
CA LEU A 93 -6.59 13.15 -4.32
C LEU A 93 -6.65 14.56 -4.92
N ILE A 94 -7.64 14.87 -5.77
CA ILE A 94 -7.76 16.23 -6.34
C ILE A 94 -8.12 17.25 -5.25
N ASN A 95 -8.90 16.84 -4.26
CA ASN A 95 -9.24 17.67 -3.10
C ASN A 95 -8.04 17.86 -2.16
N ALA A 96 -7.24 16.81 -1.96
CA ALA A 96 -6.05 16.86 -1.11
C ALA A 96 -4.89 17.64 -1.76
N PHE A 97 -4.76 17.55 -3.09
CA PHE A 97 -3.64 18.11 -3.85
C PHE A 97 -4.13 18.99 -5.01
N PRO A 98 -4.67 20.18 -4.72
CA PRO A 98 -5.29 21.05 -5.73
C PRO A 98 -4.31 21.62 -6.76
N HIS A 99 -3.00 21.44 -6.53
CA HIS A 99 -1.94 21.81 -7.48
C HIS A 99 -1.72 20.75 -8.57
N LEU A 100 -2.25 19.53 -8.40
CA LEU A 100 -2.24 18.49 -9.43
C LEU A 100 -3.43 18.66 -10.36
N ASN A 101 -3.23 18.31 -11.63
CA ASN A 101 -4.33 18.24 -12.59
C ASN A 101 -4.96 16.84 -12.66
N GLN A 102 -6.14 16.76 -13.26
CA GLN A 102 -6.92 15.52 -13.36
C GLN A 102 -6.20 14.42 -14.14
N ASP A 103 -5.42 14.78 -15.17
CA ASP A 103 -4.66 13.82 -15.97
C ASP A 103 -3.53 13.18 -15.16
N GLN A 104 -2.80 13.97 -14.37
CA GLN A 104 -1.75 13.47 -13.48
C GLN A 104 -2.30 12.46 -12.47
N ILE A 105 -3.42 12.79 -11.82
CA ILE A 105 -4.08 11.90 -10.86
C ILE A 105 -4.58 10.61 -11.55
N SER A 106 -5.19 10.75 -12.72
CA SER A 106 -5.70 9.60 -13.48
C SER A 106 -4.58 8.67 -13.93
N SER A 107 -3.47 9.22 -14.43
CA SER A 107 -2.26 8.46 -14.80
C SER A 107 -1.65 7.75 -13.60
N PHE A 108 -1.53 8.44 -12.46
CA PHE A 108 -1.05 7.84 -11.21
C PHE A 108 -1.93 6.67 -10.77
N LEU A 109 -3.25 6.86 -10.69
CA LEU A 109 -4.18 5.82 -10.24
C LEU A 109 -4.18 4.61 -11.19
N ASN A 110 -4.08 4.84 -12.50
CA ASN A 110 -3.96 3.76 -13.48
C ASN A 110 -2.66 2.95 -13.30
N ALA A 111 -1.53 3.62 -13.11
CA ALA A 111 -0.26 2.96 -12.84
C ALA A 111 -0.29 2.19 -11.52
N LEU A 112 -0.76 2.83 -10.44
CA LEU A 112 -0.86 2.25 -9.11
C LEU A 112 -1.75 1.01 -9.12
N THR A 113 -2.98 1.14 -9.61
CA THR A 113 -3.95 0.04 -9.64
C THR A 113 -3.53 -1.11 -10.53
N SER A 114 -2.72 -0.88 -11.57
CA SER A 114 -2.16 -1.95 -12.42
C SER A 114 -0.98 -2.68 -11.77
N SER A 115 -0.34 -2.07 -10.77
CA SER A 115 0.90 -2.58 -10.14
C SER A 115 0.67 -3.43 -8.90
N TYR A 116 -0.59 -3.65 -8.48
CA TYR A 116 -0.98 -4.37 -7.25
C TYR A 116 -0.36 -5.76 -7.05
N LYS A 117 0.08 -6.43 -8.13
CA LYS A 117 0.75 -7.74 -8.09
C LYS A 117 2.24 -7.66 -7.74
N SER A 118 2.86 -6.50 -7.85
CA SER A 118 4.28 -6.29 -7.64
C SER A 118 4.49 -5.24 -6.56
N ASN A 119 4.76 -5.71 -5.32
CA ASN A 119 4.99 -4.84 -4.18
C ASN A 119 6.10 -3.81 -4.44
N VAL A 120 7.18 -4.21 -5.13
CA VAL A 120 8.29 -3.31 -5.50
C VAL A 120 7.81 -2.17 -6.41
N LYS A 121 7.10 -2.50 -7.51
CA LYS A 121 6.59 -1.48 -8.43
C LYS A 121 5.53 -0.59 -7.77
N PHE A 122 4.65 -1.19 -6.99
CA PHE A 122 3.59 -0.49 -6.27
C PHE A 122 4.15 0.53 -5.28
N LYS A 123 5.14 0.12 -4.45
CA LYS A 123 5.87 1.02 -3.55
C LYS A 123 6.58 2.12 -4.33
N GLY A 124 7.25 1.80 -5.44
CA GLY A 124 7.92 2.78 -6.28
C GLY A 124 6.97 3.88 -6.78
N ILE A 125 5.83 3.48 -7.35
CA ILE A 125 4.82 4.42 -7.86
C ILE A 125 4.27 5.33 -6.74
N LEU A 126 4.02 4.77 -5.54
CA LEU A 126 3.60 5.58 -4.39
C LEU A 126 4.69 6.58 -3.97
N ARG A 127 5.96 6.17 -3.93
CA ARG A 127 7.07 7.07 -3.58
C ARG A 127 7.18 8.21 -4.56
N ASP A 128 7.22 7.90 -5.86
CA ASP A 128 7.35 8.90 -6.90
C ASP A 128 6.22 9.93 -6.81
N PHE A 129 4.98 9.47 -6.58
CA PHE A 129 3.83 10.34 -6.38
C PHE A 129 3.96 11.22 -5.12
N PHE A 130 4.29 10.65 -3.96
CA PHE A 130 4.39 11.44 -2.73
C PHE A 130 5.59 12.38 -2.72
N VAL A 131 6.70 12.01 -3.37
CA VAL A 131 7.82 12.93 -3.59
C VAL A 131 7.37 14.12 -4.43
N GLN A 132 6.74 13.87 -5.58
CA GLN A 132 6.24 14.92 -6.47
C GLN A 132 5.30 15.90 -5.74
N VAL A 133 4.38 15.36 -4.92
CA VAL A 133 3.41 16.16 -4.16
C VAL A 133 4.09 16.97 -3.05
N LYS A 134 5.08 16.40 -2.37
CA LYS A 134 5.76 17.04 -1.23
C LYS A 134 6.87 18.01 -1.63
N GLU A 135 7.43 17.88 -2.83
CA GLU A 135 8.36 18.87 -3.40
C GLU A 135 7.71 20.25 -3.50
N TYR A 136 6.40 20.32 -3.69
CA TYR A 136 5.65 21.58 -3.67
C TYR A 136 5.57 22.20 -2.26
N GLY A 137 5.46 21.36 -1.22
CA GLY A 137 5.36 21.79 0.18
C GLY A 137 6.69 22.01 0.89
N GLY A 138 7.80 21.50 0.33
CA GLY A 138 9.12 21.55 0.95
C GLY A 138 9.33 20.52 2.08
N ASP A 139 8.44 19.53 2.18
CA ASP A 139 8.51 18.51 3.23
C ASP A 139 9.63 17.48 2.93
N PRO A 140 10.37 17.01 3.95
CA PRO A 140 11.37 15.96 3.77
C PRO A 140 10.73 14.65 3.30
N THR A 141 11.32 13.96 2.33
CA THR A 141 10.80 12.69 1.76
C THR A 141 11.64 11.46 2.11
N ASP A 142 12.78 11.63 2.80
CA ASP A 142 13.73 10.56 3.15
C ASP A 142 13.11 9.39 3.92
N TYR A 143 12.03 9.66 4.66
CA TYR A 143 11.32 8.67 5.46
C TYR A 143 10.66 7.59 4.59
N LEU A 144 10.27 7.90 3.35
CA LEU A 144 9.68 6.96 2.40
C LEU A 144 10.64 5.79 2.05
N PHE A 145 11.94 6.00 2.28
CA PHE A 145 13.02 5.05 1.99
C PHE A 145 13.66 4.48 3.27
N ALA A 146 13.20 4.86 4.47
CA ALA A 146 13.85 4.47 5.73
C ALA A 146 13.80 2.94 5.95
N GLU A 147 12.62 2.34 5.83
CA GLU A 147 12.42 0.90 6.11
C GLU A 147 13.12 0.00 5.07
N ASP A 148 13.21 0.41 3.80
CA ASP A 148 13.93 -0.34 2.77
C ASP A 148 15.44 -0.31 3.04
N ARG A 149 16.00 0.86 3.42
CA ARG A 149 17.40 0.97 3.83
C ARG A 149 17.72 0.10 5.05
N GLU A 150 16.85 0.07 6.04
CA GLU A 150 17.00 -0.80 7.20
C GLU A 150 16.99 -2.28 6.82
N SER A 151 16.05 -2.69 5.96
CA SER A 151 15.95 -4.06 5.46
C SER A 151 17.20 -4.50 4.67
N GLU A 152 17.73 -3.60 3.83
CA GLU A 152 18.98 -3.84 3.08
C GLU A 152 20.19 -3.99 4.01
N LEU A 153 20.29 -3.18 5.07
CA LEU A 153 21.36 -3.29 6.07
C LEU A 153 21.28 -4.62 6.82
N ILE A 154 20.09 -5.02 7.26
CA ILE A 154 19.88 -6.30 7.96
C ILE A 154 20.27 -7.47 7.07
N GLU A 155 19.85 -7.47 5.81
CA GLU A 155 20.15 -8.54 4.86
C GLU A 155 21.65 -8.59 4.55
N LYS A 156 22.31 -7.44 4.40
CA LYS A 156 23.77 -7.37 4.24
C LYS A 156 24.51 -7.96 5.44
N HIS A 157 24.11 -7.60 6.67
CA HIS A 157 24.71 -8.15 7.89
C HIS A 157 24.50 -9.67 8.00
N LYS A 158 23.33 -10.17 7.62
CA LYS A 158 23.05 -11.61 7.58
C LYS A 158 23.94 -12.34 6.58
N GLN A 159 24.14 -11.78 5.38
CA GLN A 159 25.02 -12.34 4.37
C GLN A 159 26.49 -12.32 4.80
N GLU A 160 26.95 -11.23 5.44
CA GLU A 160 28.29 -11.14 6.00
C GLU A 160 28.53 -12.20 7.09
N LYS A 161 27.56 -12.38 8.01
CA LYS A 161 27.63 -13.43 9.04
C LYS A 161 27.68 -14.84 8.43
N GLN A 162 26.87 -15.11 7.41
CA GLN A 162 26.90 -16.40 6.70
C GLN A 162 28.24 -16.66 6.02
N LYS A 163 28.84 -15.64 5.40
CA LYS A 163 30.17 -15.77 4.79
C LYS A 163 31.26 -16.00 5.83
N ALA A 164 31.19 -15.35 6.99
CA ALA A 164 32.16 -15.53 8.07
C ALA A 164 32.12 -16.96 8.65
N LEU A 165 30.94 -17.57 8.76
CA LEU A 165 30.77 -18.97 9.22
C LEU A 165 31.44 -20.00 8.29
N LEU A 166 31.59 -19.70 6.99
CA LEU A 166 32.21 -20.60 6.01
C LEU A 166 33.74 -20.55 6.01
N VAL A 167 34.35 -19.58 6.71
CA VAL A 167 35.80 -19.40 6.76
C VAL A 167 36.30 -19.73 8.16
N GLY A 168 36.97 -20.88 8.29
CA GLY A 168 37.55 -21.34 9.56
C GLY A 168 38.51 -20.31 10.16
N GLY A 169 38.21 -19.83 11.37
CA GLY A 169 39.02 -18.86 12.13
C GLY A 169 38.46 -17.44 12.23
N LEU A 170 37.38 -17.10 11.53
CA LEU A 170 36.73 -15.77 11.60
C LEU A 170 35.55 -15.67 12.59
N VAL A 171 35.11 -16.78 13.15
CA VAL A 171 34.04 -16.83 14.16
C VAL A 171 34.67 -17.11 15.52
N LYS A 172 34.35 -16.29 16.53
CA LYS A 172 34.82 -16.55 17.90
C LYS A 172 34.22 -17.87 18.38
N PRO A 173 34.97 -18.75 19.08
CA PRO A 173 34.46 -20.03 19.56
C PRO A 173 33.18 -19.93 20.39
N SER A 174 32.96 -18.80 21.06
CA SER A 174 31.76 -18.48 21.85
C SER A 174 30.47 -18.27 21.03
N GLU A 175 30.59 -18.11 19.71
CA GLU A 175 29.50 -17.84 18.78
C GLU A 175 29.21 -19.02 17.84
N MET A 176 29.96 -20.12 17.99
CA MET A 176 29.66 -21.40 17.36
C MET A 176 28.75 -22.16 18.34
N GLU A 177 27.49 -22.39 17.96
CA GLU A 177 26.60 -23.26 18.73
C GLU A 177 27.20 -24.68 18.80
N ASP A 178 27.11 -25.33 19.97
CA ASP A 178 27.58 -26.71 20.23
C ASP A 178 26.98 -27.75 19.25
#